data_AF-A0A7W8RVL4-F1
#
_entry.id   AF-A0A7W8RVL4-F1
#
_cell.length_a   1.000
_cell.length_b   1.000
_cell.length_c   1.000
_cell.angle_alpha   90.00
_cell.angle_beta   90.00
_cell.angle_gamma   90.00
#
_symmetry.space_group_name_H-M   'P 1'
#
loop_
_entity.id
_entity.type
_entity.pdbx_description
1 polymer ?
#
loop_
_entity_poly.entity_id
_entity_poly.type
_entity_poly.pdbx_seq_one_letter_code
_entity_poly.pdbx_strand_id
1 'polypeptide(L)'
;MNSIPEDEYECFTCNIRFKGRVFSITREWERVDFTKSLPVIEIADAEGLECYCSRACLEKRRDEVMAKEGVPIRYPDIGPVESCAKCAEPVDMTEFHLTYLQDESVDEGTFVSRTIDVDYLAVVCKQCHPRGISQSAYEDEAAFNVERA
;
A
#
# COMPACT_ATOMS: atom_id res chain seq x y z
N MET A 1 29.35 1.86 -5.45
CA MET A 1 27.97 1.96 -4.90
C MET A 1 27.93 1.01 -3.71
N ASN A 2 27.84 1.53 -2.49
CA ASN A 2 27.72 0.69 -1.29
C ASN A 2 26.25 0.28 -1.18
N SER A 3 25.97 -1.00 -1.39
CA SER A 3 24.65 -1.59 -1.16
C SER A 3 24.25 -1.39 0.30
N ILE A 4 23.03 -0.93 0.51
CA ILE A 4 22.40 -0.86 1.82
C ILE A 4 22.25 -2.33 2.32
N PRO A 5 22.65 -2.68 3.55
CA PRO A 5 22.36 -3.99 4.11
C PRO A 5 20.86 -4.28 4.02
N GLU A 6 20.47 -5.53 3.74
CA GLU A 6 19.08 -5.91 3.36
C GLU A 6 17.98 -5.50 4.37
N ASP A 7 18.34 -5.04 5.56
CA ASP A 7 17.43 -4.65 6.65
C ASP A 7 17.56 -3.16 7.08
N GLU A 8 18.16 -2.29 6.24
CA GLU A 8 18.27 -0.85 6.52
C GLU A 8 17.36 0.00 5.63
N TYR A 9 16.70 0.97 6.26
CA TYR A 9 15.90 1.98 5.60
C TYR A 9 16.59 3.35 5.69
N GLU A 10 16.29 4.25 4.77
CA GLU A 10 16.70 5.66 4.84
C GLU A 10 15.47 6.55 4.94
N CYS A 11 15.40 7.38 5.99
CA CYS A 11 14.21 8.18 6.24
C CYS A 11 14.09 9.32 5.22
N PHE A 12 12.96 9.39 4.51
CA PHE A 12 12.70 10.42 3.50
C PHE A 12 12.61 11.86 4.04
N THR A 13 12.50 12.04 5.37
CA THR A 13 12.44 13.37 6.01
C THR A 13 13.79 13.85 6.49
N CYS A 14 14.58 12.99 7.13
CA CYS A 14 15.79 13.38 7.86
C CYS A 14 17.06 12.65 7.41
N ASN A 15 16.96 11.79 6.39
CA ASN A 15 18.07 11.09 5.73
C ASN A 15 18.96 10.26 6.68
N ILE A 16 18.46 9.92 7.88
CA ILE A 16 19.12 8.96 8.76
C ILE A 16 18.74 7.54 8.36
N ARG A 17 19.72 6.66 8.45
CA ARG A 17 19.51 5.22 8.32
C ARG A 17 18.97 4.64 9.61
N PHE A 18 18.03 3.71 9.50
CA PHE A 18 17.36 3.10 10.65
C PHE A 18 16.96 1.65 10.36
N LYS A 19 16.63 0.91 11.43
CA LYS A 19 16.22 -0.50 11.42
C LYS A 19 15.08 -0.76 12.40
N GLY A 20 14.40 -1.88 12.24
CA GLY A 20 13.42 -2.38 13.19
C GLY A 20 12.05 -1.73 12.98
N ARG A 21 11.77 -0.62 13.67
CA ARG A 21 10.48 0.06 13.53
C ARG A 21 10.46 0.96 12.31
N VAL A 22 9.47 0.77 11.44
CA VAL A 22 9.26 1.50 10.20
C VAL A 22 7.90 2.16 10.22
N PHE A 23 7.86 3.42 9.79
CA PHE A 23 6.63 4.13 9.49
C PHE A 23 6.59 4.33 7.99
N SER A 24 5.50 4.01 7.31
CA SER A 24 5.41 4.08 5.85
C SER A 24 4.15 4.75 5.38
N ILE A 25 4.20 5.23 4.13
CA ILE A 25 3.02 5.51 3.33
C ILE A 25 3.06 4.54 2.16
N THR A 26 1.99 3.79 1.99
CA THR A 26 1.88 2.71 1.01
C THR A 26 0.63 2.93 0.17
N ARG A 27 0.66 2.49 -1.09
CA ARG A 27 -0.55 2.35 -1.88
C ARG A 27 -0.78 0.87 -2.20
N GLU A 28 -2.02 0.43 -2.07
CA GLU A 28 -2.40 -0.97 -2.19
C GLU A 28 -3.59 -1.10 -3.13
N TRP A 29 -3.53 -2.10 -4.01
CA TRP A 29 -4.67 -2.50 -4.82
C TRP A 29 -5.37 -3.66 -4.11
N GLU A 30 -6.41 -3.35 -3.35
CA GLU A 30 -7.00 -4.26 -2.37
C GLU A 30 -8.51 -4.41 -2.54
N ARG A 31 -9.06 -5.45 -1.92
CA ARG A 31 -10.49 -5.63 -1.69
C ARG A 31 -10.74 -6.18 -0.29
N VAL A 32 -11.95 -5.99 0.21
CA VAL A 32 -12.34 -6.40 1.57
C VAL A 32 -13.47 -7.43 1.51
N ASP A 33 -13.27 -8.57 2.17
CA ASP A 33 -14.27 -9.60 2.41
C ASP A 33 -14.94 -9.39 3.77
N PHE A 34 -16.23 -9.01 3.73
CA PHE A 34 -17.08 -8.80 4.91
C PHE A 34 -17.91 -10.03 5.32
N THR A 35 -17.70 -11.20 4.69
CA THR A 35 -18.49 -12.41 4.98
C THR A 35 -18.16 -13.05 6.33
N LYS A 36 -16.98 -12.74 6.88
CA LYS A 36 -16.50 -13.23 8.17
C LYS A 36 -16.82 -12.23 9.29
N SER A 37 -16.70 -12.68 10.54
CA SER A 37 -16.94 -11.83 11.71
C SER A 37 -15.99 -10.64 11.82
N LEU A 38 -14.81 -10.73 11.20
CA LEU A 38 -13.86 -9.64 11.04
C LEU A 38 -13.60 -9.47 9.53
N PRO A 39 -13.58 -8.23 9.02
CA PRO A 39 -13.19 -7.97 7.65
C PRO A 39 -11.82 -8.57 7.33
N VAL A 40 -11.69 -9.19 6.16
CA VAL A 40 -10.42 -9.71 5.64
C VAL A 40 -10.04 -8.94 4.41
N ILE A 41 -8.83 -8.40 4.40
CA ILE A 41 -8.30 -7.63 3.26
C ILE A 41 -7.46 -8.56 2.40
N GLU A 42 -7.71 -8.54 1.09
CA GLU A 42 -6.88 -9.20 0.09
C GLU A 42 -6.18 -8.13 -0.75
N ILE A 43 -4.86 -8.16 -0.72
CA ILE A 43 -3.99 -7.22 -1.43
C ILE A 43 -3.45 -7.92 -2.68
N ALA A 44 -3.77 -7.38 -3.86
CA ALA A 44 -3.28 -7.89 -5.13
C ALA A 44 -2.00 -7.22 -5.61
N ASP A 45 -1.71 -6.02 -5.13
CA ASP A 45 -0.49 -5.26 -5.43
C ASP A 45 -0.25 -4.24 -4.31
N ALA A 46 1.01 -3.95 -4.01
CA ALA A 46 1.39 -3.01 -2.97
C ALA A 46 2.71 -2.33 -3.31
N GLU A 47 2.76 -1.01 -3.12
CA GLU A 47 3.95 -0.21 -3.35
C GLU A 47 4.17 0.77 -2.19
N GLY A 48 5.32 0.65 -1.53
CA GLY A 48 5.77 1.61 -0.53
C GLY A 48 6.24 2.90 -1.19
N LEU A 49 5.58 4.02 -0.88
CA LEU A 49 5.88 5.33 -1.47
C LEU A 49 7.05 6.01 -0.76
N GLU A 50 7.00 6.07 0.57
CA GLU A 50 8.06 6.63 1.42
C GLU A 50 8.11 5.86 2.76
N CYS A 51 9.28 5.84 3.41
CA CYS A 51 9.46 5.27 4.74
C CYS A 51 10.18 6.25 5.69
N TYR A 52 9.94 6.09 6.99
CA TYR A 52 10.36 7.02 8.02
C TYR A 52 10.75 6.32 9.32
N CYS A 53 11.71 6.92 10.02
CA CYS A 53 12.22 6.42 11.29
C CYS A 53 11.30 6.75 12.49
N SER A 54 10.32 7.63 12.31
CA SER A 54 9.42 8.09 13.37
C SER A 54 8.11 8.63 12.81
N ARG A 55 7.05 8.55 13.62
CA ARG A 55 5.75 9.17 13.35
C ARG A 55 5.86 10.66 13.00
N ALA A 56 6.69 11.40 13.74
CA ALA A 56 6.91 12.84 13.50
C ALA A 56 7.57 13.14 12.13
N CYS A 57 8.37 12.21 11.58
CA CYS A 57 8.92 12.36 10.23
C CYS A 57 7.85 12.08 9.17
N LEU A 58 7.07 11.01 9.35
CA LEU A 58 5.94 10.70 8.49
C LEU A 58 4.95 11.86 8.40
N GLU A 59 4.50 12.38 9.54
CA GLU A 59 3.51 13.47 9.61
C GLU A 59 3.95 14.74 8.89
N LYS A 60 5.27 15.04 8.88
CA LYS A 60 5.81 16.21 8.15
C LYS A 60 5.72 16.08 6.63
N ARG A 61 5.67 14.86 6.12
CA ARG A 61 5.76 14.55 4.67
C ARG A 61 4.46 14.03 4.10
N ARG A 62 3.55 13.52 4.92
CA ARG A 62 2.29 12.89 4.50
C ARG A 62 1.52 13.70 3.46
N ASP A 63 1.25 14.97 3.75
CA ASP A 63 0.47 15.80 2.85
C ASP A 63 1.19 16.04 1.51
N GLU A 64 2.54 16.12 1.53
CA GLU A 64 3.35 16.25 0.32
C GLU A 64 3.32 14.98 -0.54
N VAL A 65 3.42 13.80 0.09
CA VAL A 65 3.35 12.50 -0.61
C VAL A 65 1.98 12.33 -1.27
N MET A 66 0.91 12.56 -0.53
CA MET A 66 -0.46 12.44 -1.03
C MET A 66 -0.74 13.48 -2.15
N ALA A 67 -0.18 14.69 -2.03
CA ALA A 67 -0.28 15.70 -3.09
C ALA A 67 0.43 15.29 -4.38
N LYS A 68 1.58 14.62 -4.32
CA LYS A 68 2.29 14.08 -5.51
C LYS A 68 1.46 13.03 -6.23
N GLU A 69 0.73 12.22 -5.49
CA GLU A 69 -0.21 11.22 -6.03
C GLU A 69 -1.51 11.86 -6.57
N GLY A 70 -1.72 13.15 -6.29
CA GLY A 70 -2.94 13.88 -6.64
C GLY A 70 -4.17 13.35 -5.90
N VAL A 71 -4.00 12.80 -4.70
CA VAL A 71 -5.05 12.15 -3.91
C VAL A 71 -5.26 12.93 -2.60
N PRO A 72 -6.42 13.55 -2.37
CA PRO A 72 -6.73 14.17 -1.09
C PRO A 72 -6.86 13.15 0.03
N ILE A 73 -6.39 13.49 1.24
CA ILE A 73 -6.61 12.67 2.43
C ILE A 73 -8.05 12.82 2.90
N ARG A 74 -8.73 11.69 3.16
CA ARG A 74 -10.15 11.63 3.54
C ARG A 74 -10.45 10.76 4.75
N TYR A 75 -9.51 9.92 5.21
CA TYR A 75 -9.70 9.03 6.34
C TYR A 75 -10.97 8.16 6.23
N PRO A 76 -11.08 7.32 5.19
CA PRO A 76 -12.21 6.39 5.08
C PRO A 76 -12.16 5.36 6.22
N ASP A 77 -13.33 4.86 6.59
CA ASP A 77 -13.44 3.70 7.47
C ASP A 77 -13.26 2.40 6.66
N ILE A 78 -13.41 1.25 7.31
CA ILE A 78 -13.44 -0.07 6.66
C ILE A 78 -14.91 -0.51 6.52
N GLY A 79 -15.71 0.30 5.83
CA GLY A 79 -17.09 -0.02 5.47
C GLY A 79 -17.20 -0.77 4.13
N PRO A 80 -18.34 -1.39 3.80
CA PRO A 80 -18.55 -2.02 2.49
C PRO A 80 -18.60 -1.02 1.34
N VAL A 81 -18.92 0.24 1.64
CA VAL A 81 -18.96 1.33 0.64
C VAL A 81 -18.33 2.56 1.26
N GLU A 82 -17.32 3.11 0.58
CA GLU A 82 -16.61 4.32 0.99
C GLU A 82 -16.67 5.39 -0.11
N SER A 83 -16.23 6.61 0.18
CA SER A 83 -16.23 7.71 -0.80
C SER A 83 -14.88 7.84 -1.50
N CYS A 84 -14.85 7.83 -2.83
CA CYS A 84 -13.64 8.05 -3.60
C CYS A 84 -13.03 9.43 -3.28
N ALA A 85 -11.76 9.47 -2.88
CA ALA A 85 -11.10 10.69 -2.47
C ALA A 85 -10.96 11.74 -3.59
N LYS A 86 -10.98 11.31 -4.86
CA LYS A 86 -10.84 12.17 -6.05
C LYS A 86 -12.17 12.71 -6.57
N CYS A 87 -13.17 11.85 -6.76
CA CYS A 87 -14.45 12.24 -7.38
C CYS A 87 -15.66 12.22 -6.43
N ALA A 88 -15.49 11.79 -5.18
CA ALA A 88 -16.55 11.60 -4.19
C ALA A 88 -17.64 10.56 -4.55
N GLU A 89 -17.51 9.87 -5.69
CA GLU A 89 -18.40 8.76 -6.03
C GLU A 89 -18.18 7.56 -5.10
N PRO A 90 -19.22 6.73 -4.87
CA PRO A 90 -19.11 5.53 -4.06
C PRO A 90 -18.07 4.54 -4.61
N VAL A 91 -17.30 3.94 -3.70
CA VAL A 91 -16.38 2.83 -3.94
C VAL A 91 -16.96 1.61 -3.24
N ASP A 92 -17.26 0.56 -4.01
CA ASP A 92 -17.55 -0.75 -3.44
C ASP A 92 -16.23 -1.38 -2.97
N MET A 93 -16.07 -1.51 -1.66
CA MET A 93 -14.84 -2.00 -1.04
C MET A 93 -14.65 -3.52 -1.23
N THR A 94 -15.68 -4.25 -1.70
CA THR A 94 -15.58 -5.68 -2.05
C THR A 94 -15.02 -5.93 -3.44
N GLU A 95 -15.05 -4.91 -4.31
CA GLU A 95 -14.31 -4.90 -5.56
C GLU A 95 -12.90 -4.36 -5.33
N PHE A 96 -11.96 -4.77 -6.18
CA PHE A 96 -10.62 -4.23 -6.10
C PHE A 96 -10.58 -2.72 -6.41
N HIS A 97 -9.94 -1.97 -5.54
CA HIS A 97 -9.77 -0.52 -5.60
C HIS A 97 -8.37 -0.12 -5.11
N LEU A 98 -7.99 1.14 -5.31
CA LEU A 98 -6.73 1.68 -4.81
C LEU A 98 -6.96 2.31 -3.44
N THR A 99 -6.17 1.88 -2.45
CA THR A 99 -6.15 2.44 -1.11
C THR A 99 -4.77 3.02 -0.83
N TYR A 100 -4.75 4.16 -0.13
CA TYR A 100 -3.54 4.74 0.43
C TYR A 100 -3.58 4.60 1.94
N LEU A 101 -2.50 4.07 2.50
CA LEU A 101 -2.35 3.80 3.93
C LEU A 101 -1.14 4.56 4.45
N GLN A 102 -1.19 4.92 5.73
CA GLN A 102 0.03 5.03 6.53
C GLN A 102 0.04 3.90 7.55
N ASP A 103 1.19 3.32 7.81
CA ASP A 103 1.33 2.23 8.76
C ASP A 103 2.57 2.39 9.66
N GLU A 104 2.49 1.77 10.83
CA GLU A 104 3.62 1.53 11.71
C GLU A 104 3.84 0.01 11.76
N SER A 105 5.04 -0.42 11.44
CA SER A 105 5.41 -1.83 11.44
C SER A 105 6.75 -2.05 12.15
N VAL A 106 6.95 -3.28 12.64
CA VAL A 106 8.22 -3.72 13.22
C VAL A 106 8.71 -4.89 12.38
N ASP A 107 9.90 -4.72 11.81
CA ASP A 107 10.65 -5.79 11.16
C ASP A 107 11.15 -6.78 12.23
N GLU A 108 10.71 -8.03 12.13
CA GLU A 108 11.06 -9.14 13.02
C GLU A 108 12.13 -10.06 12.37
N GLY A 109 12.70 -9.65 11.23
CA GLY A 109 13.76 -10.34 10.51
C GLY A 109 13.25 -11.19 9.34
N THR A 110 14.19 -11.64 8.49
CA THR A 110 14.03 -12.53 7.32
C THR A 110 12.61 -12.61 6.74
N PHE A 111 12.14 -11.46 6.21
CA PHE A 111 10.87 -11.29 5.50
C PHE A 111 9.58 -11.28 6.36
N VAL A 112 9.69 -11.13 7.68
CA VAL A 112 8.52 -11.00 8.56
C VAL A 112 8.46 -9.59 9.12
N SER A 113 7.39 -8.89 8.76
CA SER A 113 7.03 -7.61 9.39
C SER A 113 5.71 -7.78 10.13
N ARG A 114 5.64 -7.23 11.34
CA ARG A 114 4.40 -7.17 12.12
C ARG A 114 3.89 -5.74 12.13
N THR A 115 2.72 -5.54 11.53
CA THR A 115 2.00 -4.27 11.59
C THR A 115 1.51 -4.01 13.02
N ILE A 116 1.80 -2.83 13.52
CA ILE A 116 1.40 -2.31 14.83
C ILE A 116 0.13 -1.48 14.71
N ASP A 117 0.09 -0.60 13.70
CA ASP A 117 -0.93 0.43 13.53
C ASP A 117 -1.11 0.71 12.03
N VAL A 118 -2.33 1.04 11.62
CA VAL A 118 -2.68 1.38 10.22
C VAL A 118 -3.73 2.48 10.25
N ASP A 119 -3.48 3.56 9.53
CA ASP A 119 -4.48 4.56 9.22
C ASP A 119 -4.74 4.61 7.71
N TYR A 120 -6.00 4.48 7.34
CA TYR A 120 -6.45 4.66 5.97
C TYR A 120 -6.43 6.15 5.64
N LEU A 121 -5.68 6.54 4.61
CA LEU A 121 -5.60 7.93 4.18
C LEU A 121 -6.66 8.25 3.12
N ALA A 122 -6.86 7.35 2.16
CA ALA A 122 -7.78 7.56 1.05
C ALA A 122 -8.11 6.25 0.32
N VAL A 123 -9.30 6.19 -0.29
CA VAL A 123 -9.68 5.18 -1.28
C VAL A 123 -9.97 5.85 -2.62
N VAL A 124 -9.67 5.19 -3.73
CA VAL A 124 -9.82 5.73 -5.08
C VAL A 124 -10.51 4.70 -5.97
N CYS A 125 -11.61 5.11 -6.61
CA CYS A 125 -12.39 4.24 -7.49
C CYS A 125 -11.61 3.89 -8.77
N LYS A 126 -11.97 2.76 -9.39
CA LYS A 126 -11.43 2.28 -10.67
C LYS A 126 -11.57 3.26 -11.84
N GLN A 127 -12.48 4.23 -11.76
CA GLN A 127 -12.61 5.27 -12.79
C GLN A 127 -11.53 6.34 -12.66
N CYS A 128 -11.18 6.71 -11.42
CA CYS A 128 -10.14 7.70 -11.13
C CYS A 128 -8.73 7.11 -11.20
N HIS A 129 -8.61 5.79 -11.01
CA HIS A 129 -7.36 5.06 -11.19
C HIS A 129 -7.65 3.68 -11.80
N PRO A 130 -7.78 3.59 -13.14
CA PRO A 130 -7.93 2.30 -13.80
C PRO A 130 -6.66 1.49 -13.61
N ARG A 131 -6.76 0.23 -13.17
CA ARG A 131 -5.61 -0.67 -13.19
C ARG A 131 -5.17 -0.83 -14.64
N GLY A 132 -4.01 -0.28 -14.99
CA GLY A 132 -3.41 -0.52 -16.30
C GLY A 132 -3.20 -2.02 -16.46
N ILE A 133 -3.68 -2.61 -17.56
CA ILE A 133 -3.34 -3.98 -17.93
C ILE A 133 -1.86 -3.95 -18.36
N SER A 134 -0.94 -4.02 -17.41
CA SER A 134 0.46 -4.26 -17.72
C SER A 134 1.13 -4.93 -16.52
N GLN A 135 1.63 -6.15 -16.76
CA GLN A 135 2.44 -7.03 -15.90
C GLN A 135 1.73 -8.15 -15.11
N SER A 136 0.69 -8.79 -15.66
CA SER A 136 0.36 -10.19 -15.30
C SER A 136 0.21 -11.12 -16.51
N ALA A 137 0.60 -10.68 -17.71
CA ALA A 137 0.54 -11.49 -18.94
C ALA A 137 1.85 -12.28 -19.22
N TYR A 138 2.80 -12.32 -18.28
CA TYR A 138 4.08 -13.02 -18.46
C TYR A 138 4.28 -14.24 -17.57
N GLU A 139 3.25 -14.71 -16.86
CA GLU A 139 3.34 -15.95 -16.05
C GLU A 139 2.48 -17.11 -16.57
N ASP A 140 1.96 -17.04 -17.81
CA ASP A 140 1.18 -18.13 -18.43
C ASP A 140 1.85 -18.82 -19.64
N GLU A 141 3.04 -18.38 -20.10
CA GLU A 141 3.77 -19.07 -21.19
C GLU A 141 4.75 -20.18 -20.70
N ALA A 142 4.89 -20.40 -19.39
CA ALA A 142 5.74 -21.48 -18.87
C ALA A 142 5.02 -22.85 -18.77
N ALA A 143 3.69 -22.90 -18.94
CA ALA A 143 2.90 -24.13 -18.75
C ALA A 143 2.64 -24.94 -20.05
N PHE A 144 2.99 -24.43 -21.24
CA PHE A 144 2.65 -25.10 -22.51
C PHE A 144 3.83 -25.80 -23.23
N ASN A 145 5.07 -25.72 -22.72
CA ASN A 145 6.24 -26.33 -23.38
C ASN A 145 6.82 -27.57 -22.68
N VAL A 146 6.08 -28.24 -21.78
CA VAL A 146 6.54 -29.45 -21.08
C VAL A 146 5.95 -30.75 -21.65
N GLU A 147 5.16 -30.72 -22.72
CA GLU A 147 4.59 -31.94 -23.33
C GLU A 147 5.17 -32.35 -24.70
N ARG A 148 6.27 -31.74 -25.17
CA ARG A 148 6.94 -32.18 -26.43
C ARG A 148 8.47 -32.18 -26.36
N ALA A 149 9.03 -32.80 -25.32
CA ALA A 149 10.43 -33.23 -25.32
C ALA A 149 10.50 -34.76 -25.33
#